data_AF-A0A376TQR2-F1
#
_entry.id   AF-A0A376TQR2-F1
#
_cell.length_a   1.000
_cell.length_b   1.000
_cell.length_c   1.000
_cell.angle_alpha   90.00
_cell.angle_beta   90.00
_cell.angle_gamma   90.00
#
_symmetry.space_group_name_H-M   'P 1'
#
loop_
_entity.id
_entity.type
_entity.pdbx_description
1 polymer ?
#
loop_
_entity_poly.entity_id
_entity_poly.type
_entity_poly.pdbx_seq_one_letter_code
_entity_poly.pdbx_strand_id
1 'polypeptide(L)'
;MTEAAKAFITPLSLQAVSGYPVSDSLLDPAAEAAMGHIELGKWADLVILAPATADLIARVAAGMANDLVSTICLATPAPVAVLPAMNPADVPCRCHAA
;
A
#
# COMPACT_ATOMS: atom_id res chain seq x y z
N MET A 1 4.40 3.57 -1.31
CA MET A 1 4.08 3.15 -2.69
C MET A 1 4.81 1.86 -3.01
N THR A 2 4.25 1.02 -3.88
CA THR A 2 4.95 -0.16 -4.43
C THR A 2 5.77 0.21 -5.66
N GLU A 3 6.83 -0.54 -5.99
CA GLU A 3 7.61 -0.33 -7.23
C GLU A 3 6.75 -0.34 -8.49
N ALA A 4 5.81 -1.28 -8.62
CA ALA A 4 4.92 -1.36 -9.79
C ALA A 4 4.05 -0.10 -9.96
N ALA A 5 3.66 0.57 -8.87
CA ALA A 5 2.85 1.79 -8.93
C ALA A 5 3.65 2.98 -9.50
N LYS A 6 4.97 3.01 -9.30
CA LYS A 6 5.86 4.08 -9.81
C LYS A 6 5.87 4.17 -11.33
N ALA A 7 5.52 3.08 -12.03
CA ALA A 7 5.38 3.06 -13.49
C ALA A 7 4.15 3.82 -14.01
N PHE A 8 3.15 4.09 -13.14
CA PHE A 8 1.90 4.76 -13.51
C PHE A 8 1.80 6.17 -12.93
N ILE A 9 2.26 6.35 -11.69
CA ILE A 9 2.27 7.66 -11.02
C ILE A 9 3.58 7.84 -10.27
N THR A 10 4.20 9.01 -10.42
CA THR A 10 5.47 9.29 -9.76
C THR A 10 5.27 9.67 -8.30
N PRO A 11 6.23 9.36 -7.40
CA PRO A 11 6.19 9.83 -6.01
C PRO A 11 6.07 11.34 -5.90
N LEU A 12 6.75 12.10 -6.78
CA LEU A 12 6.70 13.56 -6.80
C LEU A 12 5.29 14.10 -7.06
N SER A 13 4.54 13.47 -7.98
CA SER A 13 3.15 13.86 -8.25
C SER A 13 2.25 13.65 -7.03
N LEU A 14 2.39 12.51 -6.33
CA LEU A 14 1.62 12.25 -5.11
C LEU A 14 2.04 13.17 -3.96
N GLN A 15 3.32 13.47 -3.82
CA GLN A 15 3.81 14.41 -2.82
C GLN A 15 3.24 15.82 -3.06
N ALA A 16 3.19 16.27 -4.31
CA ALA A 16 2.65 17.59 -4.66
C ALA A 16 1.15 17.70 -4.32
N VAL A 17 0.36 16.64 -4.54
CA VAL A 17 -1.08 16.64 -4.27
C VAL A 17 -1.42 16.41 -2.80
N SER A 18 -0.66 15.55 -2.11
CA SER A 18 -0.90 15.25 -0.70
C SER A 18 -0.32 16.30 0.26
N GLY A 19 0.75 16.99 -0.14
CA GLY A 19 1.53 17.85 0.76
C GLY A 19 2.41 17.12 1.76
N TYR A 20 2.49 15.78 1.69
CA TYR A 20 3.28 14.95 2.60
C TYR A 20 4.38 14.17 1.84
N PRO A 21 5.51 13.87 2.49
CA PRO A 21 6.51 12.97 1.94
C PRO A 21 5.89 11.62 1.57
N VAL A 22 6.32 11.06 0.44
CA VAL A 22 5.81 9.78 -0.04
C VAL A 22 6.83 8.69 0.26
N SER A 23 6.49 7.77 1.16
CA SER A 23 7.32 6.60 1.46
C SER A 23 7.12 5.51 0.42
N ASP A 24 8.19 4.99 -0.16
CA ASP A 24 8.12 4.01 -1.24
C ASP A 24 9.14 2.86 -1.17
N SER A 25 10.05 2.88 -0.21
CA SER A 25 11.01 1.82 0.05
C SER A 25 10.84 1.26 1.44
N LEU A 26 10.97 -0.07 1.58
CA LEU A 26 10.94 -0.73 2.89
C LEU A 26 12.18 -0.38 3.71
N LEU A 27 13.33 -0.25 3.05
CA LEU A 27 14.62 0.02 3.67
C LEU A 27 15.11 1.38 3.15
N ASP A 28 14.52 2.46 3.65
CA ASP A 28 15.02 3.80 3.43
C ASP A 28 16.01 4.16 4.55
N PRO A 29 17.32 4.31 4.26
CA PRO A 29 18.32 4.65 5.28
C PRO A 29 17.99 5.91 6.09
N ALA A 30 17.25 6.86 5.51
CA ALA A 30 16.82 8.07 6.20
C ALA A 30 15.65 7.82 7.18
N ALA A 31 14.81 6.81 6.94
CA ALA A 31 13.65 6.47 7.76
C ALA A 31 13.90 5.29 8.72
N GLU A 32 14.87 4.43 8.42
CA GLU A 32 15.19 3.23 9.21
C GLU A 32 15.80 3.55 10.57
N ALA A 33 16.41 4.73 10.76
CA ALA A 33 16.88 5.19 12.06
C ALA A 33 15.77 5.26 13.13
N ALA A 34 14.50 5.26 12.71
CA ALA A 34 13.32 5.33 13.58
C ALA A 34 12.32 4.17 13.39
N MET A 35 12.71 3.06 12.73
CA MET A 35 11.76 2.00 12.33
C MET A 35 10.56 2.54 11.54
N GLY A 36 10.84 3.34 10.51
CA GLY A 36 9.83 4.13 9.78
C GLY A 36 8.62 3.34 9.28
N HIS A 37 8.77 2.07 8.90
CA HIS A 37 7.67 1.23 8.44
C HIS A 37 6.69 0.83 9.57
N ILE A 38 7.16 0.65 10.80
CA ILE A 38 6.32 0.37 11.97
C ILE A 38 5.58 1.62 12.41
N GLU A 39 6.31 2.74 12.54
CA GLU A 39 5.72 4.00 13.01
C GLU A 39 4.70 4.54 12.01
N LEU A 40 4.95 4.42 10.71
CA LEU A 40 3.98 4.77 9.67
C LEU A 40 2.71 3.91 9.75
N GLY A 41 2.85 2.61 10.06
CA GLY A 41 1.71 1.71 10.26
C GLY A 41 0.90 2.04 11.52
N LYS A 42 1.53 2.43 12.61
CA LYS A 42 0.84 2.85 13.86
C LYS A 42 0.23 4.25 13.76
N TRP A 43 0.81 5.12 12.94
CA TRP A 43 0.34 6.48 12.73
C TRP A 43 -1.03 6.52 12.02
N ALA A 44 -1.29 5.55 11.15
CA ALA A 44 -2.54 5.50 10.40
C ALA A 44 -3.73 5.16 11.31
N ASP A 45 -4.82 5.92 11.19
CA ASP A 45 -6.14 5.54 11.74
C ASP A 45 -6.92 4.60 10.80
N LEU A 46 -6.56 4.62 9.51
CA LEU A 46 -7.13 3.82 8.43
C LEU A 46 -6.09 3.64 7.32
N VAL A 47 -5.94 2.42 6.81
CA VAL A 47 -5.11 2.15 5.62
C VAL A 47 -6.02 1.85 4.44
N ILE A 48 -5.81 2.53 3.32
CA ILE A 48 -6.59 2.33 2.08
C ILE A 48 -5.67 1.82 0.97
N LEU A 49 -6.00 0.66 0.41
CA LEU A 49 -5.37 0.12 -0.79
C LEU A 49 -6.22 0.49 -2.01
N ALA A 50 -5.84 1.56 -2.72
CA ALA A 50 -6.55 2.06 -3.89
C ALA A 50 -5.60 2.62 -4.97
N PRO A 51 -5.55 2.02 -6.17
CA PRO A 51 -6.13 0.73 -6.53
C PRO A 51 -5.42 -0.46 -5.85
N ALA A 52 -6.17 -1.50 -5.48
CA ALA A 52 -5.61 -2.77 -5.03
C ALA A 52 -5.53 -3.79 -6.18
N THR A 53 -4.32 -4.15 -6.58
CA THR A 53 -4.08 -5.17 -7.60
C THR A 53 -4.27 -6.58 -7.03
N ALA A 54 -4.49 -7.58 -7.90
CA ALA A 54 -4.61 -8.98 -7.48
C ALA A 54 -3.35 -9.46 -6.72
N ASP A 55 -2.16 -9.08 -7.18
CA ASP A 55 -0.88 -9.38 -6.51
C ASP A 55 -0.83 -8.80 -5.09
N LEU A 56 -1.17 -7.53 -4.92
CA LEU A 56 -1.13 -6.89 -3.61
C LEU A 56 -2.10 -7.55 -2.63
N ILE A 57 -3.32 -7.86 -3.10
CA ILE A 57 -4.33 -8.54 -2.28
C ILE A 57 -3.84 -9.94 -1.89
N ALA A 58 -3.29 -10.70 -2.84
CA ALA A 58 -2.76 -12.04 -2.58
C ALA A 58 -1.63 -12.02 -1.56
N ARG A 59 -0.68 -11.08 -1.68
CA ARG A 59 0.44 -10.94 -0.74
C ARG A 59 -0.02 -10.59 0.66
N VAL A 60 -0.93 -9.61 0.80
CA VAL A 60 -1.48 -9.22 2.11
C VAL A 60 -2.27 -10.37 2.73
N ALA A 61 -3.13 -11.05 1.96
CA ALA A 61 -3.91 -12.18 2.46
C ALA A 61 -3.06 -13.39 2.88
N ALA A 62 -1.92 -13.60 2.22
CA ALA A 62 -0.97 -14.67 2.55
C ALA A 62 0.04 -14.29 3.66
N GLY A 63 -0.01 -13.06 4.19
CA GLY A 63 0.94 -12.59 5.21
C GLY A 63 2.35 -12.33 4.66
N MET A 64 2.50 -12.04 3.37
CA MET A 64 3.78 -11.76 2.73
C MET A 64 4.14 -10.27 2.81
N ALA A 65 5.23 -9.95 3.51
CA ALA A 65 5.71 -8.60 3.77
C ALA A 65 6.89 -8.21 2.85
N ASN A 66 6.68 -8.28 1.54
CA ASN A 66 7.79 -8.18 0.56
C ASN A 66 8.17 -6.72 0.22
N ASP A 67 7.30 -5.75 0.52
CA ASP A 67 7.53 -4.32 0.27
C ASP A 67 6.91 -3.47 1.38
N LEU A 68 7.19 -2.16 1.36
CA LEU A 68 6.70 -1.24 2.38
C LEU A 68 5.17 -1.31 2.57
N VAL A 69 4.40 -1.37 1.48
CA VAL A 69 2.93 -1.33 1.54
C VAL A 69 2.39 -2.60 2.21
N SER A 70 2.85 -3.77 1.77
CA SER A 70 2.45 -5.05 2.37
C SER A 70 2.91 -5.18 3.83
N THR A 71 4.11 -4.70 4.17
CA THR A 71 4.59 -4.64 5.56
C THR A 71 3.72 -3.75 6.44
N ILE A 72 3.35 -2.55 5.97
CA ILE A 72 2.46 -1.65 6.72
C ILE A 72 1.10 -2.31 6.97
N CYS A 73 0.52 -2.98 5.98
CA CYS A 73 -0.77 -3.65 6.12
C CYS A 73 -0.76 -4.76 7.19
N LEU A 74 0.38 -5.41 7.40
CA LEU A 74 0.54 -6.47 8.40
C LEU A 74 0.93 -5.94 9.78
N ALA A 75 1.61 -4.78 9.83
CA ALA A 75 2.09 -4.18 11.07
C ALA A 75 1.09 -3.19 11.69
N THR A 76 0.13 -2.67 10.92
CA THR A 76 -0.82 -1.67 11.40
C THR A 76 -1.89 -2.28 12.30
N PRO A 77 -2.25 -1.63 13.43
CA PRO A 77 -3.45 -1.97 14.20
C PRO A 77 -4.72 -1.38 13.59
N ALA A 78 -4.61 -0.51 12.58
CA ALA A 78 -5.74 0.17 11.96
C ALA A 78 -6.52 -0.74 11.01
N PRO A 79 -7.81 -0.45 10.78
CA PRO A 79 -8.57 -1.11 9.71
C PRO A 79 -7.89 -0.92 8.35
N VAL A 80 -7.94 -1.96 7.52
CA VAL A 80 -7.44 -1.93 6.13
C VAL A 80 -8.62 -2.05 5.17
N ALA A 81 -8.87 -0.99 4.40
CA ALA A 81 -9.87 -0.97 3.34
C ALA A 81 -9.22 -1.29 1.99
N VAL A 82 -9.81 -2.23 1.24
CA VAL A 82 -9.28 -2.71 -0.04
C VAL A 82 -10.24 -2.32 -1.16
N LEU A 83 -9.74 -1.58 -2.16
CA LEU A 83 -10.50 -1.18 -3.36
C LEU A 83 -9.90 -1.86 -4.60
N PRO A 84 -10.39 -3.06 -4.97
CA PRO A 84 -9.80 -3.84 -6.04
C PRO A 84 -9.94 -3.15 -7.41
N ALA A 85 -8.85 -3.12 -8.18
CA ALA A 85 -8.88 -2.75 -9.59
C ALA A 85 -7.96 -3.68 -10.38
N MET A 86 -8.57 -4.53 -11.20
CA MET A 86 -7.91 -5.52 -12.04
C MET A 86 -8.78 -5.81 -13.25
N ASN A 87 -8.23 -6.51 -14.25
CA ASN A 87 -9.02 -6.98 -15.39
C ASN A 87 -10.24 -7.78 -14.88
N PRO A 88 -11.47 -7.57 -15.40
CA PRO A 88 -12.65 -8.29 -14.95
C PRO A 88 -12.54 -9.82 -14.93
N ALA A 89 -11.66 -10.40 -15.75
CA ALA A 89 -11.37 -11.84 -15.75
C ALA A 89 -10.62 -12.30 -14.48
N ASP A 90 -9.85 -11.42 -13.85
CA ASP A 90 -8.99 -11.72 -12.70
C ASP A 90 -9.71 -11.49 -11.36
N VAL A 91 -10.92 -10.91 -11.36
CA VAL A 91 -11.67 -10.63 -10.13
C VAL A 91 -12.35 -11.93 -9.65
N PRO A 92 -11.94 -12.51 -8.51
CA PRO A 92 -12.52 -13.76 -8.01
C PRO A 92 -14.00 -13.61 -7.62
N CYS A 93 -14.45 -12.38 -7.35
CA CYS A 93 -15.84 -12.01 -7.15
C CYS A 93 -16.20 -10.94 -8.17
N ARG A 94 -17.22 -11.16 -9.01
CA ARG A 94 -17.92 -10.05 -9.68
C ARG A 94 -18.62 -9.23 -8.60
N CYS A 95 -17.86 -8.39 -7.91
CA CYS A 95 -18.40 -7.37 -7.05
C CYS A 95 -19.31 -6.54 -7.95
N HIS A 96 -20.61 -6.73 -7.79
CA HIS A 96 -21.57 -5.77 -8.29
C HIS A 96 -21.16 -4.47 -7.65
N ALA A 97 -20.58 -3.58 -8.46
CA ALA A 97 -20.46 -2.19 -8.09
C ALA A 97 -21.86 -1.75 -7.65
N ALA A 98 -21.99 -1.38 -6.38
CA ALA A 98 -23.13 -0.60 -5.93
C ALA A 98 -23.07 0.78 -6.61
#